data_AF-A0A1Z1WPL6-F1
#
_entry.id   AF-A0A1Z1WPL6-F1
#
_cell.length_a   1.000
_cell.length_b   1.000
_cell.length_c   1.000
_cell.angle_alpha   90.00
_cell.angle_beta   90.00
_cell.angle_gamma   90.00
#
_symmetry.space_group_name_H-M   'P 1'
#
loop_
_entity.id
_entity.type
_entity.pdbx_description
1 polymer ?
#
loop_
_entity_poly.entity_id
_entity_poly.type
_entity_poly.pdbx_seq_one_letter_code
_entity_poly.pdbx_strand_id
1 'polypeptide(L)'
;MRVPSTVGLGLGLAGLLTAAVPAAATPQQPAGRDAAPPQRQHLAWGPCSAAQTELNEAGAQCAKVTVPLDYADPRGRTIQIAISRIKATSPDARRGILLSNPGGPAAPASPTPSRSAPR
;
A
#
# COMPACT_ATOMS: atom_id res chain seq x y z
N MET A 1 -55.41 38.74 37.07
CA MET A 1 -54.96 38.69 38.49
C MET A 1 -53.43 38.77 38.51
N ARG A 2 -52.89 39.76 39.23
CA ARG A 2 -51.56 39.89 39.88
C ARG A 2 -50.26 39.45 39.15
N VAL A 3 -49.45 40.48 38.84
CA VAL A 3 -47.97 40.62 38.74
C VAL A 3 -47.23 39.92 39.93
N PRO A 4 -45.89 39.59 39.96
CA PRO A 4 -44.77 40.27 39.27
C PRO A 4 -43.46 39.49 38.90
N SER A 5 -42.55 40.19 38.18
CA SER A 5 -41.06 40.37 38.33
C SER A 5 -40.17 39.23 38.88
N THR A 6 -38.90 38.96 38.52
CA THR A 6 -37.79 39.63 37.79
C THR A 6 -36.60 38.64 37.68
N VAL A 7 -35.82 38.74 36.58
CA VAL A 7 -34.34 38.66 36.40
C VAL A 7 -33.52 37.49 36.98
N GLY A 8 -32.70 36.86 36.11
CA GLY A 8 -31.51 36.09 36.48
C GLY A 8 -30.63 35.75 35.26
N LEU A 9 -29.60 36.56 35.02
CA LEU A 9 -28.60 36.46 33.94
C LEU A 9 -27.59 35.33 34.24
N GLY A 10 -27.15 34.57 33.23
CA GLY A 10 -26.06 33.60 33.39
C GLY A 10 -25.59 32.96 32.09
N LEU A 11 -24.66 33.62 31.41
CA LEU A 11 -23.93 33.15 30.23
C LEU A 11 -23.17 31.84 30.47
N GLY A 12 -23.08 31.01 29.42
CA GLY A 12 -22.04 29.98 29.32
C GLY A 12 -22.29 28.90 28.28
N LEU A 13 -22.33 29.23 26.99
CA LEU A 13 -22.15 28.23 25.93
C LEU A 13 -20.69 27.72 25.97
N ALA A 14 -20.45 26.58 26.61
CA ALA A 14 -19.19 25.85 26.47
C ALA A 14 -19.19 25.12 25.11
N GLY A 15 -18.51 25.72 24.13
CA GLY A 15 -18.35 25.17 22.79
C GLY A 15 -17.52 23.89 22.78
N LEU A 16 -18.01 22.86 22.07
CA LEU A 16 -17.23 21.68 21.70
C LEU A 16 -16.05 22.11 20.80
N LEU A 17 -14.83 21.87 21.26
CA LEU A 17 -13.63 21.93 20.42
C LEU A 17 -13.39 20.53 19.83
N THR A 18 -13.94 20.28 18.65
CA THR A 18 -13.51 19.18 17.79
C THR A 18 -12.15 19.52 17.18
N ALA A 19 -11.09 18.90 17.69
CA ALA A 19 -9.76 18.99 17.10
C ALA A 19 -9.76 18.24 15.76
N ALA A 20 -9.88 18.97 14.65
CA ALA A 20 -9.66 18.44 13.32
C ALA A 20 -8.14 18.21 13.13
N VAL A 21 -7.72 16.95 13.18
CA VAL A 21 -6.37 16.55 12.76
C VAL A 21 -6.25 16.76 11.25
N PRO A 22 -5.29 17.55 10.75
CA PRO A 22 -5.05 17.62 9.32
C PRO A 22 -4.47 16.26 8.88
N ALA A 23 -5.20 15.55 8.03
CA ALA A 23 -4.65 14.42 7.30
C ALA A 23 -3.53 14.97 6.40
N ALA A 24 -2.28 14.72 6.79
CA ALA A 24 -1.13 15.00 5.94
C ALA A 24 -1.23 14.08 4.71
N ALA A 25 -1.74 14.61 3.61
CA ALA A 25 -1.66 13.94 2.32
C ALA A 25 -0.18 13.87 1.94
N THR A 26 0.40 12.67 2.00
CA THR A 26 1.72 12.42 1.42
C THR A 26 1.65 12.79 -0.06
N PRO A 27 2.58 13.63 -0.59
CA PRO A 27 2.62 13.94 -2.00
C PRO A 27 2.75 12.64 -2.79
N GLN A 28 1.71 12.30 -3.56
CA GLN A 28 1.79 11.24 -4.56
C GLN A 28 2.70 11.79 -5.66
N GLN A 29 3.98 11.44 -5.61
CA GLN A 29 4.94 11.88 -6.62
C GLN A 29 4.44 11.39 -7.99
N PRO A 30 4.20 12.29 -8.95
CA PRO A 30 3.86 11.87 -10.29
C PRO A 30 5.06 11.07 -10.80
N ALA A 31 4.84 9.79 -11.13
CA ALA A 31 5.84 8.99 -11.82
C ALA A 31 6.09 9.69 -13.16
N GLY A 32 7.18 10.46 -13.18
CA GLY A 32 7.56 11.32 -14.29
C GLY A 32 7.79 10.50 -15.56
N ARG A 33 7.67 11.21 -16.68
CA ARG A 33 7.72 10.76 -18.09
C ARG A 33 9.05 10.12 -18.52
N ASP A 34 9.90 9.75 -17.56
CA ASP A 34 11.20 9.10 -17.73
C ASP A 34 11.20 7.79 -16.93
N ALA A 35 10.22 6.92 -17.18
CA ALA A 35 10.29 5.56 -16.68
C ALA A 35 11.48 4.88 -17.36
N ALA A 36 12.57 4.68 -16.61
CA ALA A 36 13.64 3.81 -17.05
C ALA A 36 13.03 2.47 -17.51
N PRO A 37 13.55 1.84 -18.58
CA PRO A 37 13.07 0.53 -19.01
C PRO A 37 12.94 -0.38 -17.78
N PRO A 38 11.88 -1.21 -17.66
CA PRO A 38 11.57 -1.94 -16.43
C PRO A 38 12.77 -2.74 -15.88
N GLN A 39 13.70 -3.11 -16.75
CA GLN A 39 14.96 -3.80 -16.46
C GLN A 39 15.98 -2.99 -15.63
N ARG A 40 15.81 -1.67 -15.46
CA ARG A 40 16.74 -0.76 -14.74
C ARG A 40 16.09 -0.01 -13.58
N GLN A 41 14.93 -0.46 -13.10
CA GLN A 41 14.26 0.19 -11.97
C GLN A 41 14.83 -0.28 -10.64
N HIS A 42 15.14 0.68 -9.76
CA HIS A 42 15.46 0.41 -8.36
C HIS A 42 14.15 0.27 -7.58
N LEU A 43 13.89 -0.93 -7.06
CA LEU A 43 12.66 -1.20 -6.31
C LEU A 43 12.84 -0.86 -4.83
N ALA A 44 11.97 0.01 -4.32
CA ALA A 44 11.87 0.30 -2.89
C ALA A 44 11.12 -0.84 -2.18
N TRP A 45 11.89 -1.77 -1.59
CA TRP A 45 11.34 -2.86 -0.79
C TRP A 45 11.08 -2.42 0.64
N GLY A 46 9.89 -2.70 1.15
CA GLY A 46 9.51 -2.42 2.53
C GLY A 46 8.54 -3.45 3.08
N PRO A 47 8.03 -3.24 4.30
CA PRO A 47 6.90 -4.02 4.80
C PRO A 47 5.70 -3.89 3.85
N CYS A 48 4.88 -4.92 3.79
CA CYS A 48 3.60 -4.83 3.09
C CYS A 48 2.64 -3.91 3.85
N SER A 49 1.58 -3.45 3.19
CA SER A 49 0.61 -2.59 3.86
C SER A 49 -0.05 -3.33 5.03
N ALA A 50 -0.49 -2.60 6.07
CA ALA A 50 -1.10 -3.22 7.25
C ALA A 50 -2.34 -4.07 6.92
N ALA A 51 -3.05 -3.76 5.83
CA ALA A 51 -4.20 -4.52 5.36
C ALA A 51 -3.83 -5.91 4.79
N GLN A 52 -2.56 -6.16 4.48
CA GLN A 52 -2.09 -7.42 3.90
C GLN A 52 -1.56 -8.36 5.00
N THR A 53 -2.44 -8.71 5.95
CA THR A 53 -2.10 -9.50 7.14
C THR A 53 -1.37 -10.80 6.80
N GLU A 54 -1.89 -11.59 5.86
CA GLU A 54 -1.27 -12.87 5.47
C GLU A 54 0.16 -12.70 4.92
N LEU A 55 0.42 -11.66 4.13
CA LEU A 55 1.76 -11.38 3.62
C LEU A 55 2.71 -10.92 4.73
N ASN A 56 2.21 -10.10 5.67
CA ASN A 56 3.01 -9.65 6.80
C ASN A 56 3.35 -10.81 7.75
N GLU A 57 2.39 -11.69 8.05
CA GLU A 57 2.59 -12.90 8.86
C GLU A 57 3.58 -13.86 8.20
N ALA A 58 3.57 -13.97 6.87
CA ALA A 58 4.55 -14.74 6.10
C ALA A 58 5.95 -14.07 6.02
N GLY A 59 6.15 -12.91 6.64
CA GLY A 59 7.42 -12.17 6.60
C GLY A 59 7.75 -11.59 5.22
N ALA A 60 6.75 -11.32 4.40
CA ALA A 60 6.95 -10.80 3.05
C ALA A 60 7.40 -9.34 3.06
N GLN A 61 8.13 -8.96 2.02
CA GLN A 61 8.41 -7.57 1.66
C GLN A 61 7.63 -7.24 0.38
N CYS A 62 7.09 -6.02 0.32
CA CYS A 62 6.35 -5.54 -0.84
C CYS A 62 7.11 -4.41 -1.54
N ALA A 63 6.89 -4.31 -2.86
CA ALA A 63 7.37 -3.23 -3.72
C ALA A 63 6.40 -3.02 -4.88
N LYS A 64 6.66 -2.01 -5.71
CA LYS A 64 5.91 -1.75 -6.95
C LYS A 64 6.85 -1.63 -8.13
N VAL A 65 6.49 -2.26 -9.24
CA VAL A 65 7.20 -2.18 -10.52
C VAL A 65 6.41 -1.28 -11.45
N THR A 66 7.06 -0.29 -12.05
CA THR A 66 6.41 0.59 -13.03
C THR A 66 6.59 -0.01 -14.42
N VAL A 67 5.51 -0.16 -15.18
CA VAL A 67 5.54 -0.69 -16.55
C VAL A 67 4.75 0.22 -17.48
N PRO A 68 5.08 0.26 -18.79
CA PRO A 68 4.24 0.96 -19.75
C PRO A 68 2.87 0.29 -19.83
N LEU A 69 1.83 1.10 -20.00
CA LEU A 69 0.48 0.64 -20.25
C LEU A 69 0.38 0.00 -21.64
N ASP A 70 1.09 0.58 -22.61
CA ASP A 70 1.26 0.05 -23.97
C ASP A 70 2.75 -0.16 -24.24
N TYR A 71 3.16 -1.40 -24.47
CA TYR A 71 4.56 -1.73 -24.75
C TYR A 71 5.00 -1.29 -26.16
N ALA A 72 4.08 -0.99 -27.08
CA ALA A 72 4.41 -0.40 -28.38
C ALA A 72 4.78 1.09 -28.26
N ASP A 73 4.28 1.77 -27.22
CA ASP A 73 4.69 3.12 -26.82
C ASP A 73 5.28 3.13 -25.39
N PRO A 74 6.54 2.69 -25.22
CA PRO A 74 7.15 2.55 -23.89
C PRO A 74 7.38 3.88 -23.16
N ARG A 75 7.25 5.02 -23.85
CA ARG A 75 7.34 6.37 -23.26
C ARG A 75 5.96 6.97 -22.95
N GLY A 76 4.88 6.24 -23.24
CA GLY A 76 3.50 6.64 -22.98
C GLY A 76 3.12 6.53 -21.51
N ARG A 77 1.83 6.27 -21.25
CA ARG A 77 1.30 6.10 -19.89
C ARG A 77 1.90 4.88 -19.23
N THR A 78 2.09 4.93 -17.91
CA THR A 78 2.57 3.80 -17.10
C THR A 78 1.55 3.35 -16.06
N ILE A 79 1.67 2.11 -15.62
CA ILE A 79 0.95 1.54 -14.48
C ILE A 79 1.94 0.96 -13.46
N GLN A 80 1.48 0.73 -12.24
CA GLN A 80 2.26 0.09 -11.18
C GLN A 80 1.72 -1.30 -10.89
N ILE A 81 2.60 -2.31 -10.98
CA ILE A 81 2.31 -3.68 -10.58
C ILE A 81 2.85 -3.89 -9.17
N ALA A 82 1.97 -4.21 -8.22
CA ALA A 82 2.39 -4.58 -6.88
C ALA A 82 3.01 -5.99 -6.89
N ILE A 83 4.16 -6.14 -6.22
CA ILE A 83 4.83 -7.42 -6.04
C ILE A 83 5.16 -7.64 -4.58
N SER A 84 5.19 -8.90 -4.16
CA SER A 84 5.66 -9.34 -2.85
C SER A 84 6.81 -10.33 -3.01
N ARG A 85 7.67 -10.45 -2.00
CA ARG A 85 8.71 -11.48 -1.92
C ARG A 85 8.88 -11.95 -0.50
N ILE A 86 9.17 -13.24 -0.34
CA ILE A 86 9.69 -13.81 0.90
C ILE A 86 11.17 -14.13 0.63
N LYS A 87 12.05 -13.72 1.54
CA LYS A 87 13.49 -14.00 1.38
C LYS A 87 13.76 -15.48 1.63
N ALA A 88 14.77 -16.03 0.95
CA ALA A 88 15.25 -17.36 1.24
C ALA A 88 15.70 -17.46 2.71
N THR A 89 15.34 -18.55 3.38
CA THR A 89 15.72 -18.82 4.78
C THR A 89 17.22 -18.99 4.96
N SER A 90 17.93 -19.47 3.93
CA SER A 90 19.39 -19.52 3.86
C SER A 90 19.88 -18.66 2.68
N PRO A 91 20.17 -17.36 2.91
CA PRO A 91 20.61 -16.45 1.84
C PRO A 91 21.84 -16.95 1.06
N ASP A 92 22.77 -17.61 1.74
CA ASP A 92 24.02 -18.11 1.14
C ASP A 92 23.81 -19.31 0.21
N ALA A 93 22.72 -20.06 0.41
CA ALA A 93 22.34 -21.18 -0.45
C ALA A 93 21.32 -20.79 -1.53
N ARG A 94 20.96 -19.51 -1.63
CA ARG A 94 19.97 -19.01 -2.58
C ARG A 94 20.44 -19.25 -4.02
N ARG A 95 19.59 -19.93 -4.81
CA ARG A 95 19.85 -20.19 -6.23
C ARG A 95 19.30 -19.13 -7.18
N GLY A 96 18.32 -18.35 -6.75
CA GLY A 96 17.70 -17.34 -7.61
C GLY A 96 16.36 -16.84 -7.08
N ILE A 97 15.44 -16.55 -7.99
CA ILE A 97 14.06 -16.14 -7.72
C ILE A 97 13.13 -17.22 -8.25
N LEU A 98 12.24 -17.72 -7.40
CA LEU A 98 11.05 -18.45 -7.85
C LEU A 98 9.92 -17.43 -8.01
N LEU A 99 9.43 -17.27 -9.24
CA LEU A 99 8.27 -16.44 -9.51
C LEU A 99 7.02 -17.33 -9.52
N SER A 100 6.01 -16.95 -8.76
CA SER A 100 4.72 -17.64 -8.72
C SER A 100 3.63 -16.78 -9.33
N ASN A 101 2.75 -17.40 -10.12
CA ASN A 101 1.51 -16.82 -10.58
C ASN A 101 0.39 -17.85 -10.30
N PRO A 102 -0.47 -17.60 -9.30
CA PRO A 102 -1.49 -18.58 -8.90
C PRO A 102 -2.60 -18.79 -9.95
N GLY A 103 -2.69 -17.93 -10.98
CA GLY A 103 -3.76 -17.99 -12.00
C GLY A 103 -4.95 -17.08 -11.67
N GLY A 104 -6.16 -17.45 -12.12
CA GLY A 104 -7.41 -16.74 -11.82
C GLY A 104 -7.98 -15.84 -12.95
N PRO A 105 -7.15 -15.16 -13.75
CA PRO A 105 -7.02 -13.69 -13.72
C PRO A 105 -7.53 -12.93 -12.49
N ALA A 106 -6.91 -11.79 -12.20
CA ALA A 106 -7.23 -10.83 -11.13
C ALA A 106 -7.02 -11.29 -9.66
N ALA A 107 -6.87 -12.59 -9.39
CA ALA A 107 -6.53 -13.04 -8.04
C ALA A 107 -5.13 -12.52 -7.62
N PRO A 108 -4.96 -12.00 -6.40
CA PRO A 108 -3.65 -11.61 -5.90
C PRO A 108 -2.77 -12.84 -5.66
N ALA A 109 -1.45 -12.65 -5.70
CA ALA A 109 -0.49 -13.69 -5.33
C ALA A 109 -0.66 -14.10 -3.86
N SER A 110 -0.74 -15.41 -3.59
CA SER A 110 -0.69 -15.96 -2.24
C SER A 110 0.75 -15.98 -1.71
N PRO A 111 0.98 -15.76 -0.39
CA PRO A 111 2.33 -15.83 0.20
C PRO A 111 2.99 -17.19 0.01
N THR A 112 2.21 -18.27 0.03
CA THR A 112 2.71 -19.64 -0.03
C THR A 112 2.78 -20.11 -1.48
N PRO A 113 3.96 -20.45 -2.02
CA PRO A 113 4.02 -21.23 -3.26
C PRO A 113 3.39 -22.60 -2.99
N SER A 114 2.69 -23.16 -3.99
CA SER A 114 2.12 -24.51 -3.87
C SER A 114 3.24 -25.48 -3.50
N ARG A 115 3.19 -26.02 -2.27
CA ARG A 115 4.20 -26.95 -1.79
C ARG A 115 4.10 -28.21 -2.66
N SER A 116 5.08 -28.41 -3.52
CA SER A 116 5.29 -29.73 -4.12
C SER A 116 5.60 -30.65 -2.95
N ALA A 117 4.75 -31.64 -2.70
CA ALA A 117 5.04 -32.65 -1.69
C ALA A 117 6.41 -33.29 -2.02
N PRO A 118 7.26 -33.56 -1.02
CA PRO A 118 8.41 -34.41 -1.26
C PRO A 118 7.91 -35.76 -1.78
N ARG A 119 8.55 -36.27 -2.84
CA ARG A 119 8.38 -37.66 -3.27
C ARG A 119 8.88 -38.60 -2.21
#